data_AF-A0A0W8FQD7-F1
#
_entry.id   AF-A0A0W8FQD7-F1
#
_cell.length_a   1.000
_cell.length_b   1.000
_cell.length_c   1.000
_cell.angle_alpha   90.00
_cell.angle_beta   90.00
_cell.angle_gamma   90.00
#
_symmetry.space_group_name_H-M   'P 1'
#
loop_
_entity.id
_entity.type
_entity.pdbx_description
1 polymer ?
#
loop_
_entity_poly.entity_id
_entity_poly.type
_entity_poly.pdbx_seq_one_letter_code
_entity_poly.pdbx_strand_id
1 'polypeptide(L)'
;MKHRRVFAVELKRQIVEELLSGMSTPAQLTRRYEISSGLLYHWKEQYAKGRFNNEPTKEAALEDRVRQLEQLVGKLTLENEFLKKPFRGAF
;
A
#
# COMPACT_ATOMS: atom_id res chain seq x y z
N MET A 1 -5.75 -24.83 -19.50
CA MET A 1 -5.52 -23.51 -18.86
C MET A 1 -6.41 -23.41 -17.63
N LYS A 2 -5.86 -23.09 -16.45
CA LYS A 2 -6.65 -22.98 -15.21
C LYS A 2 -7.37 -21.62 -15.23
N HIS A 3 -8.70 -21.61 -15.32
CA HIS A 3 -9.46 -20.36 -15.27
C HIS A 3 -9.19 -19.65 -13.95
N ARG A 4 -8.61 -18.45 -14.03
CA ARG A 4 -8.35 -17.62 -12.85
C ARG A 4 -9.69 -17.06 -12.37
N ARG A 5 -10.15 -17.51 -11.20
CA ARG A 5 -11.38 -17.00 -10.58
C ARG A 5 -11.25 -15.48 -10.39
N VAL A 6 -12.17 -14.72 -10.95
CA VAL A 6 -12.22 -13.25 -10.82
C VAL A 6 -13.20 -12.92 -9.70
N PHE A 7 -12.75 -12.14 -8.73
CA PHE A 7 -13.58 -11.65 -7.63
C PHE A 7 -13.93 -10.18 -7.86
N ALA A 8 -15.21 -9.84 -7.68
CA ALA A 8 -15.70 -8.47 -7.69
C ALA A 8 -15.00 -7.63 -6.61
N VAL A 9 -14.86 -6.33 -6.85
CA VAL A 9 -14.15 -5.42 -5.92
C VAL A 9 -14.89 -5.33 -4.59
N GLU A 10 -16.22 -5.29 -4.64
CA GLU A 10 -17.12 -5.22 -3.50
C GLU A 10 -16.97 -6.45 -2.60
N LEU A 11 -16.86 -7.63 -3.20
CA LEU A 11 -16.66 -8.88 -2.46
C LEU A 11 -15.29 -8.90 -1.78
N LYS A 12 -14.23 -8.44 -2.45
CA LYS A 12 -12.91 -8.32 -1.82
C LYS A 12 -12.94 -7.36 -0.64
N ARG A 13 -13.64 -6.22 -0.80
CA ARG A 13 -13.81 -5.22 0.26
C ARG A 13 -14.51 -5.81 1.47
N GLN A 14 -15.66 -6.45 1.27
CA GLN A 14 -16.44 -7.07 2.34
C GLN A 14 -15.63 -8.11 3.12
N ILE A 15 -14.86 -8.97 2.42
CA ILE A 15 -14.02 -9.99 3.06
C ILE A 15 -12.95 -9.35 3.93
N VAL A 16 -12.32 -8.26 3.46
CA VAL A 16 -11.29 -7.56 4.24
C VAL A 16 -11.90 -6.81 5.43
N GLU A 17 -13.07 -6.19 5.28
CA GLU A 17 -13.79 -5.54 6.38
C GLU A 17 -14.19 -6.56 7.47
N GLU A 18 -14.67 -7.74 7.08
CA GLU A 18 -14.96 -8.85 8.01
C GLU A 18 -13.71 -9.34 8.73
N LEU A 19 -12.56 -9.39 8.04
CA LEU A 19 -11.27 -9.69 8.66
C LEU A 19 -10.84 -8.62 9.67
N LEU A 20 -10.94 -7.34 9.29
CA LEU A 20 -10.50 -6.21 10.10
C LEU A 20 -11.37 -5.97 11.32
N SER A 21 -12.67 -6.23 11.21
CA SER A 21 -13.62 -6.18 12.34
C SER A 21 -13.41 -7.31 13.36
N GLY A 22 -12.66 -8.36 13.00
CA GLY A 22 -12.46 -9.53 13.85
C GLY A 22 -13.68 -10.46 13.94
N MET A 23 -14.74 -10.21 13.14
CA MET A 23 -15.95 -11.05 13.11
C MET A 23 -15.65 -12.49 12.66
N SER A 24 -14.69 -12.65 11.74
CA SER A 24 -14.21 -13.96 11.30
C SER A 24 -12.69 -14.05 11.36
N THR A 25 -12.20 -15.22 11.75
CA THR A 25 -10.78 -15.56 11.68
C THR A 25 -10.33 -15.74 10.22
N PRO A 26 -9.03 -15.54 9.93
CA PRO A 26 -8.46 -15.84 8.60
C PRO A 26 -8.75 -17.26 8.11
N ALA A 27 -8.77 -18.25 9.02
CA ALA A 27 -9.06 -19.64 8.68
C ALA A 27 -10.53 -19.85 8.26
N GLN A 28 -11.48 -19.15 8.90
CA GLN A 28 -12.89 -19.19 8.50
C GLN A 28 -13.10 -18.54 7.13
N LEU A 29 -12.48 -17.39 6.89
CA LEU A 29 -12.60 -16.67 5.61
C LEU A 29 -11.98 -17.47 4.44
N THR A 30 -10.79 -18.04 4.64
CA THR A 30 -10.12 -18.85 3.60
C THR A 30 -10.94 -20.07 3.22
N ARG A 31 -11.57 -20.76 4.19
CA ARG A 31 -12.47 -21.89 3.93
C ARG A 31 -13.78 -21.47 3.28
N ARG A 32 -14.44 -20.42 3.79
CA ARG A 32 -15.77 -19.98 3.33
C ARG A 32 -15.75 -19.48 1.88
N TYR A 33 -14.72 -18.71 1.52
CA TYR A 33 -14.59 -18.12 0.18
C TYR A 33 -13.66 -18.91 -0.74
N GLU A 34 -13.13 -20.06 -0.28
CA GLU A 34 -12.17 -20.90 -0.99
C GLU A 34 -10.95 -20.12 -1.53
N ILE A 35 -10.42 -19.20 -0.70
CA ILE A 35 -9.27 -18.38 -1.03
C ILE A 35 -8.05 -18.82 -0.22
N SER A 36 -6.85 -18.63 -0.77
CA SER A 36 -5.63 -18.85 -0.02
C SER A 36 -5.41 -17.74 1.02
N SER A 37 -4.71 -18.06 2.10
CA SER A 37 -4.30 -17.08 3.11
C SER A 37 -3.46 -15.96 2.49
N GLY A 38 -2.54 -16.29 1.59
CA GLY A 38 -1.74 -15.31 0.86
C GLY A 38 -2.59 -14.32 0.06
N LEU A 39 -3.66 -14.79 -0.60
CA LEU A 39 -4.58 -13.92 -1.32
C LEU A 39 -5.36 -13.00 -0.38
N LEU A 40 -5.80 -13.53 0.77
CA LEU A 40 -6.48 -12.74 1.80
C LEU A 40 -5.60 -11.61 2.35
N TYR A 41 -4.34 -11.90 2.69
CA TYR A 41 -3.40 -10.88 3.16
C TYR A 41 -3.03 -9.87 2.07
N HIS A 42 -2.90 -10.33 0.83
CA HIS A 42 -2.70 -9.44 -0.30
C HIS A 42 -3.89 -8.47 -0.46
N TRP A 43 -5.12 -8.96 -0.35
CA TRP A 43 -6.30 -8.08 -0.37
C TRP A 43 -6.33 -7.10 0.80
N LYS A 44 -5.92 -7.52 2.00
CA LYS A 44 -5.78 -6.62 3.16
C LYS A 44 -4.81 -5.47 2.86
N GLU A 45 -3.68 -5.75 2.24
CA GLU A 45 -2.69 -4.73 1.85
C GLU A 45 -3.25 -3.77 0.77
N GLN A 46 -3.95 -4.30 -0.24
CA GLN A 46 -4.58 -3.50 -1.29
C GLN A 46 -5.69 -2.60 -0.71
N TYR A 47 -6.48 -3.12 0.22
CA TYR A 47 -7.48 -2.35 0.96
C TYR A 47 -6.82 -1.22 1.75
N ALA A 48 -5.72 -1.48 2.46
CA ALA A 48 -5.00 -0.44 3.20
C ALA A 48 -4.59 0.74 2.30
N LYS A 49 -4.32 0.48 1.02
CA LYS A 49 -3.96 1.47 -0.01
C LYS A 49 -5.17 2.07 -0.74
N GLY A 50 -6.40 1.82 -0.28
CA GLY A 50 -7.63 2.36 -0.88
C GLY A 50 -8.03 1.74 -2.22
N ARG A 51 -7.52 0.55 -2.56
CA ARG A 51 -7.68 -0.05 -3.90
C ARG A 51 -9.04 -0.70 -4.13
N PHE A 52 -9.92 -0.76 -3.12
CA PHE A 52 -11.26 -1.33 -3.22
C PHE A 52 -12.36 -0.28 -3.07
N ASN A 53 -12.15 0.92 -3.63
CA ASN A 53 -13.07 2.06 -3.51
C ASN A 53 -13.33 2.44 -2.04
N ASN A 54 -12.27 2.35 -1.23
CA ASN A 54 -12.25 2.74 0.17
C ASN A 54 -11.16 3.80 0.38
N GLU A 55 -11.26 4.60 1.45
CA GLU A 55 -10.17 5.49 1.81
C GLU A 55 -8.94 4.67 2.27
N PRO A 56 -7.71 5.07 1.91
CA PRO A 56 -6.51 4.47 2.46
C PRO A 56 -6.53 4.52 3.99
N THR A 57 -5.96 3.53 4.64
CA THR A 57 -5.80 3.58 6.10
C THR A 57 -4.84 4.70 6.48
N LYS A 58 -4.96 5.20 7.71
CA LYS A 58 -4.08 6.27 8.21
C LYS A 58 -2.61 5.87 8.10
N GLU A 59 -2.29 4.61 8.40
CA GLU A 59 -0.95 4.07 8.31
C GLU A 59 -0.41 4.13 6.87
N ALA A 60 -1.20 3.66 5.89
CA ALA A 60 -0.78 3.69 4.48
C ALA A 60 -0.62 5.13 3.97
N ALA A 61 -1.50 6.05 4.37
CA ALA A 61 -1.40 7.45 4.03
C ALA A 61 -0.14 8.10 4.65
N LEU A 62 0.20 7.74 5.88
CA LEU A 62 1.42 8.19 6.56
C LEU A 62 2.68 7.63 5.88
N GLU A 63 2.70 6.35 5.52
CA GLU A 63 3.81 5.73 4.78
C GLU A 63 4.07 6.44 3.44
N ASP A 64 3.01 6.75 2.68
CA ASP A 64 3.15 7.49 1.43
C ASP A 64 3.66 8.92 1.67
N ARG A 65 3.22 9.57 2.77
CA ARG A 65 3.73 10.90 3.14
C ARG A 65 5.20 10.86 3.53
N VAL A 66 5.63 9.84 4.29
CA VAL A 66 7.04 9.64 4.64
C VAL A 66 7.87 9.48 3.37
N ARG A 67 7.44 8.63 2.44
CA ARG A 67 8.14 8.43 1.16
C ARG A 67 8.29 9.73 0.37
N GLN A 68 7.23 10.54 0.30
CA GLN A 68 7.28 11.86 -0.35
C GLN A 68 8.28 12.80 0.32
N LEU A 69 8.29 12.82 1.65
CA LEU A 69 9.22 13.67 2.40
C LEU A 69 10.67 13.20 2.22
N GLU A 70 10.94 11.91 2.26
CA GLU A 70 12.27 11.34 1.99
C GLU A 70 12.78 11.73 0.60
N GLN A 71 11.92 11.65 -0.43
CA GLN A 71 12.27 12.09 -1.79
C GLN A 71 12.60 13.59 -1.87
N LEU A 72 11.80 14.43 -1.20
CA LEU A 72 12.03 15.87 -1.15
C LEU A 72 13.33 16.21 -0.40
N VAL A 73 13.60 15.53 0.71
CA VAL A 73 14.86 15.68 1.45
C VAL A 73 16.05 15.33 0.58
N GLY A 74 16.00 14.22 -0.16
CA GLY A 74 17.04 13.84 -1.12
C GLY A 74 17.27 14.92 -2.19
N LYS A 75 16.20 15.43 -2.80
CA LYS A 75 16.28 16.51 -3.79
C LYS A 75 16.91 17.79 -3.22
N LEU A 76 16.43 18.24 -2.06
CA LEU A 76 16.95 19.44 -1.39
C LEU A 76 18.40 19.28 -0.95
N THR A 77 18.83 18.06 -0.63
CA THR A 77 20.23 17.77 -0.27
C THR A 77 21.15 17.99 -1.47
N LEU A 78 20.78 17.43 -2.63
CA LEU A 78 21.52 17.63 -3.88
C LEU A 78 21.56 19.10 -4.31
N GLU A 79 20.43 19.81 -4.20
CA GLU A 79 20.37 21.25 -4.50
C GLU A 79 21.27 22.06 -3.55
N ASN A 80 21.27 21.75 -2.25
CA ASN A 80 22.15 22.40 -1.29
C ASN A 80 23.63 22.13 -1.57
N GLU A 81 24.00 20.88 -1.89
CA GLU A 81 25.37 20.53 -2.26
C GLU A 81 25.83 21.27 -3.51
N PHE A 82 24.95 21.41 -4.50
CA PHE A 82 25.23 22.17 -5.71
C PHE A 82 25.43 23.67 -5.40
N LEU A 83 24.53 24.29 -4.63
CA LEU A 83 24.61 25.71 -4.30
C LEU A 83 25.80 26.05 -3.39
N LYS A 84 26.19 25.13 -2.51
CA LYS A 84 27.33 25.31 -1.60
C LYS A 84 28.68 25.02 -2.26
N LYS A 85 28.71 24.45 -3.48
CA LYS A 85 29.96 24.27 -4.21
C LYS A 85 30.47 25.64 -4.67
N PRO A 86 31.64 26.10 -4.19
CA PRO A 86 32.22 27.33 -4.71
C PRO A 86 32.52 27.15 -6.21
N PHE A 87 32.17 28.16 -7.01
CA PHE A 87 32.46 28.21 -8.43
C PHE A 87 33.99 28.17 -8.61
N ARG A 88 34.57 27.00 -8.90
CA ARG A 88 35.95 26.91 -9.38
C ARG A 88 35.95 27.30 -10.86
N GLY A 89 35.74 28.58 -11.12
CA GLY A 89 36.13 29.19 -12.38
C GLY A 89 37.65 29.28 -12.40
N ALA A 90 38.26 28.68 -13.42
CA ALA A 90 39.68 28.82 -13.69
C ALA A 90 40.01 30.31 -13.90
N PHE A 91 40.90 30.83 -13.06
CA PHE A 91 41.69 32.03 -13.32
C PHE A 91 43.11 31.59 -13.64
#